data_AF-A0A7J2YUF0-F1
#
_entry.id   AF-A0A7J2YUF0-F1
#
_cell.length_a   1.000
_cell.length_b   1.000
_cell.length_c   1.000
_cell.angle_alpha   90.00
_cell.angle_beta   90.00
_cell.angle_gamma   90.00
#
_symmetry.space_group_name_H-M   'P 1'
#
loop_
_entity.id
_entity.type
_entity.pdbx_description
1 polymer ?
#
loop_
_entity_poly.entity_id
_entity_poly.type
_entity_poly.pdbx_seq_one_letter_code
_entity_poly.pdbx_strand_id
1 'polypeptide(L)'
;MRSFEVRAAFEKVFKKLDIIDAKVSAMPQVQVQVSEKFLPTLNALTKLGKPATSSDIAQITGRNRATESQILNELAGRGVVIKARKSRKILFSSRRSQA
;
A
#
# COMPACT_ATOMS: atom_id res chain seq x y z
N MET A 1 -23.17 39.20 0.40
CA MET A 1 -22.40 38.58 1.51
C MET A 1 -22.08 37.09 1.31
N ARG A 2 -23.02 36.24 0.88
CA ARG A 2 -22.79 34.77 0.70
C ARG A 2 -21.71 34.36 -0.33
N SER A 3 -21.39 35.21 -1.32
CA SER A 3 -20.42 34.87 -2.38
C SER A 3 -18.95 34.89 -1.93
N PHE A 4 -18.62 35.71 -0.94
CA PHE A 4 -17.25 35.83 -0.43
C PHE A 4 -16.84 34.63 0.42
N GLU A 5 -17.76 34.14 1.26
CA GLU A 5 -17.54 32.96 2.10
C GLU A 5 -17.38 31.69 1.27
N VAL A 6 -18.17 31.53 0.19
CA VAL A 6 -18.03 30.41 -0.74
C VAL A 6 -16.67 30.45 -1.45
N ARG A 7 -16.24 31.63 -1.92
CA ARG A 7 -14.90 31.80 -2.50
C ARG A 7 -13.78 31.44 -1.52
N ALA A 8 -13.87 31.90 -0.28
CA ALA A 8 -12.88 31.59 0.75
C ALA A 8 -12.85 30.09 1.10
N ALA A 9 -14.01 29.42 1.10
CA ALA A 9 -14.10 27.98 1.29
C ALA A 9 -13.44 27.21 0.14
N PHE A 10 -13.70 27.61 -1.12
CA PHE A 10 -13.05 27.01 -2.29
C PHE A 10 -11.53 27.20 -2.26
N GLU A 11 -11.05 28.40 -1.93
CA GLU A 11 -9.62 28.69 -1.84
C GLU A 11 -8.92 27.80 -0.79
N LYS A 12 -9.59 27.55 0.35
CA LYS A 12 -9.12 26.59 1.36
C LYS A 12 -9.05 25.15 0.83
N VAL A 13 -10.02 24.74 0.02
CA VAL A 13 -10.02 23.39 -0.58
C VAL A 13 -8.89 23.26 -1.60
N PHE A 14 -8.70 24.26 -2.47
CA PHE A 14 -7.59 24.26 -3.44
C PHE A 14 -6.23 24.20 -2.77
N LYS A 15 -5.99 25.00 -1.72
CA LYS A 15 -4.75 24.92 -0.95
C LYS A 15 -4.51 23.54 -0.33
N LYS A 16 -5.57 22.85 0.11
CA LYS A 16 -5.44 21.47 0.62
C LYS A 16 -5.10 20.49 -0.50
N LEU A 17 -5.66 20.66 -1.69
CA LEU A 17 -5.35 19.83 -2.86
C LEU A 17 -3.89 20.01 -3.29
N ASP A 18 -3.39 21.24 -3.34
CA ASP A 18 -1.99 21.52 -3.69
C ASP A 18 -1.01 20.87 -2.70
N ILE A 19 -1.34 20.88 -1.41
CA ILE A 19 -0.54 20.22 -0.37
C ILE A 19 -0.54 18.70 -0.55
N ILE A 20 -1.66 18.12 -0.99
CA ILE A 20 -1.76 16.68 -1.26
C ILE A 20 -0.90 16.33 -2.48
N ASP A 21 -1.00 17.09 -3.58
CA ASP A 21 -0.21 16.86 -4.79
C ASP A 21 1.29 16.99 -4.54
N ALA A 22 1.70 18.00 -3.75
CA ALA A 22 3.08 18.16 -3.34
C ALA A 22 3.57 16.98 -2.50
N LYS A 23 2.74 16.49 -1.56
CA LYS A 23 3.08 15.31 -0.75
C LYS A 23 3.17 14.04 -1.58
N VAL A 24 2.24 13.82 -2.50
CA VAL A 24 2.23 12.64 -3.40
C VAL A 24 3.45 12.66 -4.31
N SER A 25 3.82 13.83 -4.83
CA SER A 25 5.00 14.01 -5.68
C SER A 25 6.31 13.82 -4.91
N ALA A 26 6.37 14.21 -3.64
CA ALA A 26 7.53 14.05 -2.78
C ALA A 26 7.67 12.64 -2.19
N MET A 27 6.66 11.77 -2.33
CA MET A 27 6.79 10.38 -1.90
C MET A 27 7.83 9.67 -2.78
N PRO A 28 8.83 8.98 -2.20
CA PRO A 28 9.82 8.25 -2.97
C PRO A 28 9.10 7.20 -3.83
N GLN A 29 9.08 7.45 -5.14
CA GLN A 29 8.55 6.52 -6.13
C GLN A 29 9.53 5.37 -6.24
N VAL A 30 9.21 4.28 -5.56
CA VAL A 30 9.84 2.99 -5.84
C VAL A 30 9.28 2.54 -7.19
N GLN A 31 9.96 2.88 -8.28
CA GLN A 31 9.75 2.25 -9.59
C GLN A 31 10.22 0.80 -9.52
N VAL A 32 9.49 -0.03 -8.78
CA VAL A 32 9.39 -1.42 -9.17
C VAL A 32 8.38 -1.41 -10.30
N GLN A 33 8.72 -1.94 -11.47
CA GLN A 33 7.72 -2.34 -12.47
C GLN A 33 6.86 -3.44 -11.83
N VAL A 34 5.99 -3.01 -10.93
CA VAL A 34 5.01 -3.81 -10.26
C VAL A 34 3.91 -3.94 -11.30
N SER A 35 4.00 -4.98 -12.15
CA SER A 35 2.87 -5.42 -12.99
C SER A 35 1.58 -5.28 -12.17
N GLU A 36 0.51 -4.76 -12.80
CA GLU A 36 -0.77 -4.43 -12.13
C GLU A 36 -1.28 -5.54 -11.19
N LYS A 37 -0.94 -6.80 -11.49
CA LYS A 37 -1.25 -7.98 -10.68
C LYS A 37 -0.80 -7.87 -9.22
N PHE A 38 0.29 -7.17 -8.92
CA PHE A 38 0.92 -7.11 -7.59
C PHE A 38 0.45 -5.94 -6.72
N LEU A 39 -0.07 -4.86 -7.33
CA LEU A 39 -0.48 -3.65 -6.60
C LEU A 39 -1.51 -3.94 -5.50
N PRO A 40 -2.56 -4.76 -5.73
CA PRO A 40 -3.53 -5.06 -4.68
C PRO A 40 -2.92 -5.75 -3.46
N THR A 41 -1.98 -6.68 -3.67
CA THR A 41 -1.26 -7.37 -2.59
C THR A 41 -0.42 -6.38 -1.78
N LEU A 42 0.35 -5.51 -2.44
CA LEU A 42 1.19 -4.52 -1.76
C LEU A 42 0.35 -3.51 -0.96
N ASN A 43 -0.77 -3.08 -1.52
CA ASN A 43 -1.71 -2.18 -0.85
C ASN A 43 -2.34 -2.86 0.38
N ALA A 44 -2.76 -4.12 0.27
CA ALA A 44 -3.29 -4.88 1.39
C ALA A 44 -2.24 -5.06 2.51
N LEU A 45 -1.00 -5.37 2.15
CA LEU A 45 0.10 -5.54 3.09
C LEU A 45 0.44 -4.22 3.80
N THR A 46 0.40 -3.10 3.07
CA THR A 46 0.58 -1.76 3.62
C THR A 46 -0.58 -1.38 4.56
N LYS A 47 -1.82 -1.69 4.17
CA LYS A 47 -3.03 -1.44 4.97
C LYS A 47 -3.03 -2.20 6.29
N LEU A 48 -2.50 -3.43 6.31
CA LEU A 48 -2.36 -4.21 7.55
C LEU A 48 -1.32 -3.65 8.50
N GLY A 49 -0.26 -3.00 7.98
CA GLY A 49 0.79 -2.36 8.79
C GLY A 49 1.61 -3.32 9.66
N LYS A 50 1.39 -4.64 9.57
CA LYS A 50 2.03 -5.66 10.39
C LYS A 50 2.30 -6.93 9.57
N PRO A 51 3.23 -7.80 10.01
CA PRO A 51 3.48 -9.08 9.35
C PRO A 51 2.19 -9.90 9.22
N ALA A 52 1.88 -10.34 8.00
CA ALA A 52 0.61 -10.96 7.65
C ALA A 52 0.80 -12.25 6.86
N THR A 53 -0.14 -13.18 6.96
CA THR A 53 -0.16 -14.41 6.15
C THR A 53 -0.80 -14.16 4.78
N SER A 54 -0.58 -15.08 3.85
CA SER A 54 -1.29 -15.06 2.55
C SER A 54 -2.82 -15.13 2.71
N SER A 55 -3.32 -15.73 3.79
CA SER A 55 -4.76 -15.79 4.07
C SER A 55 -5.31 -14.43 4.50
N ASP A 56 -4.57 -13.69 5.33
CA ASP A 56 -4.97 -12.36 5.78
C ASP A 56 -5.02 -11.38 4.60
N ILE A 57 -4.05 -11.48 3.69
CA ILE A 57 -4.01 -10.65 2.47
C ILE A 57 -5.16 -11.01 1.52
N ALA A 58 -5.43 -12.29 1.33
CA ALA A 58 -6.54 -12.77 0.50
C ALA A 58 -7.90 -12.23 0.95
N GLN A 59 -8.12 -12.11 2.27
CA GLN A 59 -9.35 -11.51 2.81
C GLN A 59 -9.52 -10.03 2.42
N ILE A 60 -8.42 -9.31 2.24
CA ILE A 60 -8.45 -7.87 1.89
C ILE A 60 -8.56 -7.68 0.38
N THR A 61 -7.84 -8.48 -0.41
CA THR A 61 -7.80 -8.34 -1.87
C THR A 61 -8.99 -9.02 -2.57
N GLY A 62 -9.72 -9.90 -1.87
CA GLY A 62 -10.81 -10.70 -2.43
C GLY A 62 -10.33 -11.82 -3.36
N ARG A 63 -9.01 -12.05 -3.45
CA ARG A 63 -8.42 -13.12 -4.25
C ARG A 63 -8.27 -14.39 -3.44
N ASN A 64 -8.06 -15.53 -4.10
CA ASN A 64 -7.81 -16.77 -3.40
C ASN A 64 -6.41 -16.76 -2.71
N ARG A 65 -6.28 -17.54 -1.64
CA ARG A 65 -5.05 -17.66 -0.84
C ARG A 65 -3.83 -18.16 -1.63
N ALA A 66 -4.05 -19.00 -2.64
CA ALA A 66 -2.97 -19.57 -3.45
C ALA A 66 -2.35 -18.51 -4.37
N THR A 67 -3.19 -17.72 -5.05
CA THR A 67 -2.81 -16.57 -5.88
C THR A 67 -2.02 -15.56 -5.06
N GLU A 68 -2.50 -15.17 -3.88
CA GLU A 68 -1.77 -14.26 -3.00
C GLU A 68 -0.44 -14.86 -2.53
N SER A 69 -0.42 -16.15 -2.20
CA SER A 69 0.83 -16.83 -1.83
C SER A 69 1.85 -16.83 -2.96
N GLN A 70 1.43 -17.03 -4.22
CA GLN A 70 2.30 -17.00 -5.38
C GLN A 70 2.86 -15.59 -5.61
N ILE A 71 1.98 -14.59 -5.58
CA ILE A 71 2.36 -13.17 -5.71
C ILE A 71 3.34 -12.75 -4.62
N LEU A 72 3.06 -13.07 -3.35
CA LEU A 72 3.92 -12.72 -2.22
C LEU A 72 5.30 -13.38 -2.30
N ASN A 73 5.39 -14.62 -2.78
CA ASN A 73 6.67 -15.28 -3.03
C ASN A 73 7.44 -14.59 -4.17
N GLU A 74 6.76 -14.20 -5.25
CA GLU A 74 7.39 -13.46 -6.35
C GLU A 74 7.92 -12.10 -5.88
N LEU A 75 7.13 -11.36 -5.09
CA LEU A 75 7.54 -10.10 -4.48
C LEU A 75 8.70 -10.27 -3.49
N ALA A 76 8.72 -11.37 -2.73
CA ALA A 76 9.82 -11.69 -1.83
C ALA A 76 11.11 -12.03 -2.59
N GLY A 77 11.02 -12.80 -3.67
CA GLY A 77 12.15 -13.10 -4.55
C GLY A 77 12.74 -11.86 -5.22
N ARG A 78 11.90 -10.84 -5.47
CA ARG A 78 12.32 -9.51 -5.96
C ARG A 78 12.81 -8.57 -4.86
N GLY A 79 12.82 -9.00 -3.60
CA GLY A 79 13.27 -8.20 -2.45
C GLY A 79 12.33 -7.06 -2.02
N VAL A 80 11.10 -7.01 -2.56
CA VAL A 80 10.09 -5.96 -2.28
C VAL A 80 9.43 -6.16 -0.92
N VAL A 81 9.16 -7.41 -0.56
CA VAL A 81 8.61 -7.80 0.75
C VAL A 81 9.57 -8.76 1.45
N ILE A 82 9.49 -8.81 2.77
CA ILE A 82 10.27 -9.74 3.59
C ILE A 82 9.39 -10.95 3.89
N LYS A 83 9.92 -12.15 3.67
CA LYS A 83 9.29 -13.41 4.04
C LYS A 83 9.98 -13.97 5.29
N ALA A 84 9.21 -14.22 6.34
CA ALA A 84 9.70 -14.82 7.57
C ALA A 84 8.83 -16.02 7.95
N ARG A 85 9.47 -17.09 8.43
CA ARG A 85 8.74 -18.23 9.03
C ARG A 85 8.71 -18.03 10.54
N LYS A 86 7.51 -17.96 11.11
CA LYS A 86 7.29 -17.92 12.55
C LYS A 86 6.50 -19.16 12.97
N SER A 87 7.18 -20.11 13.62
CA SER A 87 6.63 -21.42 13.97
C SER A 87 6.07 -22.14 12.72
N ARG A 88 4.77 -22.44 12.69
CA ARG A 88 4.08 -23.12 11.58
C ARG A 88 3.50 -22.17 10.53
N LYS A 89 3.70 -20.85 10.65
CA LYS A 89 3.13 -19.84 9.75
C LYS A 89 4.23 -19.12 8.94
N ILE A 90 3.90 -18.80 7.69
CA ILE A 90 4.70 -17.93 6.84
C ILE A 90 4.07 -16.53 6.90
N LEU A 91 4.87 -15.55 7.27
CA LEU A 91 4.48 -14.16 7.39
C LEU A 91 5.25 -13.32 6.38
N PHE A 92 4.57 -12.32 5.82
CA PHE A 92 5.11 -11.35 4.89
C PHE A 92 4.97 -9.94 5.47
N SER A 93 6.01 -9.12 5.35
CA SER A 93 5.99 -7.72 5.81
C SER A 93 6.63 -6.79 4.78
N SER A 94 6.18 -5.53 4.78
CA SER A 94 6.83 -4.50 3.97
C SER A 94 8.20 -4.21 4.55
N ARG A 95 9.21 -3.99 3.71
CA ARG A 95 10.55 -3.59 4.16
C ARG A 95 10.51 -2.31 5.02
N ARG A 96 9.52 -1.44 4.81
CA ARG A 96 9.34 -0.21 5.60
C ARG A 96 8.85 -0.43 7.04
N SER A 97 8.28 -1.58 7.41
CA SER A 97 7.68 -1.77 8.75
C SER A 97 8.64 -2.32 9.83
N GLN A 98 9.95 -2.26 9.58
CA GLN A 98 11.01 -2.66 10.54
C GLN A 98 11.81 -1.46 11.07
N ALA A 99 11.34 -0.23 10.84
CA ALA A 99 11.91 0.99 11.39
C ALA A 99 11.00 1.57 12.47
#